data_AF-A0A520I554-F1
#
_entry.id   AF-A0A520I554-F1
#
_cell.length_a   1.000
_cell.length_b   1.000
_cell.length_c   1.000
_cell.angle_alpha   90.00
_cell.angle_beta   90.00
_cell.angle_gamma   90.00
#
_symmetry.space_group_name_H-M   'P 1'
#
loop_
_entity.id
_entity.type
_entity.pdbx_description
1 polymer ?
#
loop_
_entity_poly.entity_id
_entity_poly.type
_entity_poly.pdbx_seq_one_letter_code
_entity_poly.pdbx_strand_id
1 'polypeptide(L)'
;NARIPIAMIPTPIGILAFLIQIAVSIRNREALRDTTGDPWDGRTLEWSTSSPPPAYNFAFTPVIHDLDAWYDMKSRGHERPAGGYRPIHMPRNTGTGVILSGLALVLGFAMVWYIWWLAVLSFVALIAVTIGHTFDYNRDYYIPADEVAEAERASLAAAGA
;
A
#
# COMPACT_ATOMS: atom_id res chain seq x y z
N ASN A 1 -30.64 16.44 -34.08
CA ASN A 1 -29.62 15.45 -34.50
C ASN A 1 -28.57 15.28 -33.40
N ALA A 2 -28.90 14.57 -32.33
CA ALA A 2 -27.90 14.13 -31.35
C ALA A 2 -27.43 12.73 -31.76
N ARG A 3 -26.31 12.65 -32.50
CA ARG A 3 -25.61 11.37 -32.69
C ARG A 3 -24.87 11.11 -31.40
N ILE A 4 -25.43 10.26 -30.54
CA ILE A 4 -24.70 9.72 -29.39
C ILE A 4 -23.41 9.09 -29.94
N PRO A 5 -22.22 9.48 -29.49
CA PRO A 5 -20.99 8.90 -29.99
C PRO A 5 -21.00 7.40 -29.69
N ILE A 6 -20.70 6.58 -30.70
CA ILE A 6 -20.81 5.11 -30.67
C ILE A 6 -20.01 4.49 -29.50
N ALA A 7 -19.00 5.20 -28.98
CA ALA A 7 -18.22 4.82 -27.80
C ALA A 7 -18.93 5.00 -26.44
N MET A 8 -20.06 5.72 -26.37
CA MET A 8 -20.75 6.04 -25.11
C MET A 8 -21.50 4.84 -24.51
N ILE A 9 -21.89 3.86 -25.34
CA ILE A 9 -22.63 2.66 -24.92
C ILE A 9 -21.72 1.54 -24.37
N PRO A 10 -20.57 1.19 -24.99
CA PRO A 10 -19.71 0.13 -24.45
C PRO A 10 -18.99 0.51 -23.15
N THR A 11 -18.77 1.80 -22.89
CA THR A 11 -18.04 2.28 -21.70
C THR A 11 -18.71 1.86 -20.37
N PRO A 12 -20.01 2.11 -20.12
CA PRO A 12 -20.65 1.67 -18.88
C PRO A 12 -20.74 0.14 -18.75
N ILE A 13 -20.88 -0.57 -19.87
CA ILE A 13 -20.86 -2.05 -19.87
C ILE A 13 -19.48 -2.56 -19.45
N GLY A 14 -18.41 -1.94 -19.94
CA GLY A 14 -17.04 -2.23 -19.51
C GLY A 14 -16.80 -1.95 -18.03
N ILE A 15 -17.32 -0.84 -17.50
CA ILE A 15 -17.25 -0.52 -16.06
C ILE A 15 -17.98 -1.59 -15.24
N LEU A 16 -19.18 -2.00 -15.67
CA LEU A 16 -19.94 -3.04 -14.98
C LEU A 16 -19.20 -4.39 -14.98
N ALA A 17 -18.63 -4.78 -16.12
CA ALA A 17 -17.82 -6.00 -16.22
C ALA A 17 -16.61 -5.97 -15.28
N PHE A 18 -15.93 -4.82 -15.17
CA PHE A 18 -14.82 -4.63 -14.24
C PHE A 18 -15.24 -4.76 -12.76
N LEU A 19 -16.38 -4.18 -12.38
CA LEU A 19 -16.92 -4.33 -11.03
C LEU A 19 -17.28 -5.78 -10.70
N ILE A 20 -17.89 -6.50 -11.65
CA ILE A 20 -18.21 -7.93 -11.50
C ILE A 20 -16.92 -8.76 -11.35
N GLN A 21 -15.89 -8.47 -12.15
CA GLN A 21 -14.60 -9.15 -12.05
C GLN A 21 -13.98 -8.99 -10.66
N ILE A 22 -13.99 -7.77 -10.09
CA ILE A 22 -13.51 -7.52 -8.72
C ILE A 22 -14.35 -8.32 -7.72
N ALA A 23 -15.68 -8.27 -7.82
CA ALA A 23 -16.57 -8.95 -6.88
C ALA A 23 -16.37 -10.48 -6.89
N VAL A 24 -16.24 -11.09 -8.07
CA VAL A 24 -15.99 -12.53 -8.22
C VAL A 24 -14.58 -12.89 -7.74
N SER A 25 -13.59 -12.06 -8.02
CA SER A 25 -12.21 -12.25 -7.53
C SER A 25 -12.13 -12.24 -6.01
N ILE A 26 -12.80 -11.30 -5.34
CA ILE A 26 -12.85 -11.24 -3.87
C ILE A 26 -13.59 -12.46 -3.31
N ARG A 27 -14.69 -12.88 -3.94
CA ARG A 27 -15.46 -14.06 -3.50
C ARG A 27 -14.65 -15.36 -3.60
N ASN A 28 -13.86 -15.52 -4.65
CA ASN A 28 -13.07 -16.73 -4.91
C ASN A 28 -11.60 -16.61 -4.48
N ARG A 29 -11.27 -15.63 -3.62
CA ARG A 29 -9.88 -15.30 -3.24
C ARG A 29 -9.10 -16.48 -2.64
N GLU A 30 -9.78 -17.38 -1.92
CA GLU A 30 -9.13 -18.52 -1.25
C GLU A 30 -8.72 -19.59 -2.26
N ALA A 31 -9.50 -19.79 -3.32
CA ALA A 31 -9.19 -20.75 -4.38
C ALA A 31 -8.16 -20.24 -5.39
N LEU A 32 -7.99 -18.92 -5.50
CA LEU A 32 -7.11 -18.26 -6.47
C LEU A 32 -5.87 -17.63 -5.81
N ARG A 33 -5.55 -18.06 -4.58
CA ARG A 33 -4.47 -17.46 -3.81
C ARG A 33 -3.11 -17.91 -4.36
N ASP A 34 -2.25 -16.94 -4.68
CA ASP A 34 -0.84 -17.20 -4.94
C ASP A 34 -0.10 -17.51 -3.64
N THR A 35 0.67 -18.61 -3.64
CA THR A 35 1.47 -19.07 -2.50
C THR A 35 2.96 -18.79 -2.65
N THR A 36 3.42 -18.45 -3.86
CA THR A 36 4.84 -18.35 -4.19
C THR A 36 5.35 -16.90 -4.09
N GLY A 37 4.53 -15.92 -4.43
CA GLY A 37 4.92 -14.51 -4.56
C GLY A 37 5.13 -14.05 -6.01
N ASP A 38 5.27 -15.01 -6.94
CA ASP A 38 5.56 -14.78 -8.36
C ASP A 38 4.67 -15.62 -9.28
N PRO A 39 3.38 -15.25 -9.45
CA PRO A 39 2.44 -15.99 -10.30
C PRO A 39 2.71 -15.83 -11.80
N TRP A 40 3.57 -14.88 -12.21
CA TRP A 40 3.77 -14.50 -13.62
C TRP A 40 5.22 -14.59 -14.10
N ASP A 41 6.13 -15.14 -13.29
CA ASP A 41 7.57 -15.13 -13.55
C ASP A 41 8.09 -13.70 -13.84
N GLY A 42 7.74 -12.76 -12.95
CA GLY A 42 8.10 -11.35 -13.03
C GLY A 42 9.61 -11.10 -12.99
N ARG A 43 10.03 -9.90 -13.39
CA ARG A 43 11.45 -9.53 -13.56
C ARG A 43 11.98 -8.61 -12.46
N THR A 44 11.07 -7.97 -11.75
CA THR A 44 11.29 -6.87 -10.83
C THR A 44 11.09 -7.31 -9.37
N LEU A 45 11.58 -6.52 -8.41
CA LEU A 45 11.72 -6.96 -7.01
C LEU A 45 10.40 -7.21 -6.28
N GLU A 46 9.29 -6.63 -6.73
CA GLU A 46 7.97 -6.88 -6.11
C GLU A 46 7.60 -8.37 -6.14
N TRP A 47 8.05 -9.10 -7.16
CA TRP A 47 7.83 -10.54 -7.33
C TRP A 47 8.78 -11.42 -6.51
N SER A 48 9.75 -10.81 -5.83
CA SER A 48 10.61 -11.54 -4.88
C SER A 48 10.01 -11.60 -3.46
N THR A 49 8.96 -10.81 -3.20
CA THR A 49 8.26 -10.74 -1.91
C THR A 49 7.20 -11.83 -1.77
N SER A 50 6.72 -12.08 -0.55
CA SER A 50 5.63 -13.02 -0.31
C SER A 50 4.28 -12.48 -0.78
N SER A 51 3.32 -13.37 -1.02
CA SER A 51 1.91 -13.03 -1.27
C SER A 51 1.05 -13.37 -0.04
N PRO A 52 0.53 -12.38 0.72
CA PRO A 52 0.72 -10.93 0.63
C PRO A 52 2.10 -10.47 1.15
N PRO A 53 2.57 -9.27 0.73
CA PRO A 53 3.87 -8.76 1.18
C PRO A 53 3.83 -8.39 2.67
N PRO A 54 4.92 -8.60 3.42
CA PRO A 54 4.99 -8.20 4.82
C PRO A 54 5.00 -6.68 4.93
N ALA A 55 4.65 -6.14 6.10
CA ALA A 55 4.62 -4.69 6.35
C ALA A 55 5.97 -4.01 6.09
N TYR A 56 7.07 -4.76 6.18
CA TYR A 56 8.43 -4.30 5.92
C TYR A 56 8.93 -4.50 4.48
N ASN A 57 8.13 -5.09 3.60
CA ASN A 57 8.47 -5.50 2.24
C ASN A 57 9.65 -6.49 2.16
N PHE A 58 10.86 -6.07 2.52
CA PHE A 58 12.09 -6.87 2.48
C PHE A 58 12.74 -6.92 3.85
N ALA A 59 13.03 -8.13 4.35
CA ALA A 59 13.74 -8.31 5.61
C ALA A 59 15.21 -7.85 5.54
N PHE A 60 15.80 -7.89 4.35
CA PHE A 60 17.14 -7.40 4.05
C PHE A 60 17.10 -6.53 2.80
N THR A 61 17.92 -5.47 2.77
CA THR A 61 18.06 -4.64 1.57
C THR A 61 18.65 -5.46 0.42
N PRO A 62 17.93 -5.65 -0.70
CA PRO A 62 18.43 -6.44 -1.82
C PRO A 62 19.61 -5.73 -2.49
N VAL A 63 20.63 -6.50 -2.87
CA VAL A 63 21.80 -5.97 -3.59
C VAL A 63 21.56 -6.10 -5.09
N ILE A 64 21.30 -4.96 -5.73
CA ILE A 64 20.93 -4.89 -7.15
C ILE A 64 22.18 -4.85 -8.03
N HIS A 65 22.22 -5.71 -9.04
CA HIS A 65 23.34 -5.80 -10.00
C HIS A 65 22.93 -5.42 -11.42
N ASP A 66 21.64 -5.43 -11.73
CA ASP A 66 21.07 -5.11 -13.04
C ASP A 66 19.67 -4.50 -12.88
N LEU A 67 19.13 -3.92 -13.96
CA LEU A 67 17.82 -3.29 -13.99
C LEU A 67 16.69 -4.29 -13.71
N ASP A 68 16.79 -5.50 -14.26
CA ASP A 68 15.89 -6.63 -13.96
C ASP A 68 16.41 -7.44 -12.77
N ALA A 69 16.42 -6.81 -11.60
CA ALA A 69 17.06 -7.35 -10.41
C ALA A 69 16.58 -8.76 -10.03
N TRP A 70 15.27 -9.04 -10.10
CA TRP A 70 14.75 -10.36 -9.72
C TRP A 70 15.07 -11.44 -10.77
N TYR A 71 15.05 -11.09 -12.05
CA TYR A 71 15.43 -12.01 -13.12
C TYR A 71 16.90 -12.41 -13.03
N ASP A 72 17.79 -11.44 -12.82
CA ASP A 72 19.22 -11.69 -12.61
C ASP A 72 19.45 -12.55 -11.36
N MET A 73 18.77 -12.23 -10.25
CA MET A 73 18.82 -13.02 -9.01
C MET A 73 18.37 -14.47 -9.22
N LYS A 74 17.26 -14.70 -9.93
CA LYS A 74 16.79 -16.06 -10.29
C LYS A 74 17.83 -16.82 -11.11
N SER A 75 18.41 -16.17 -12.12
CA SER A 75 19.42 -16.79 -13.00
C SER A 75 20.70 -17.20 -12.24
N ARG A 76 21.02 -16.49 -11.16
CA ARG A 76 22.19 -16.76 -10.29
C ARG A 76 21.89 -17.72 -9.14
N GLY A 77 20.69 -18.30 -9.10
CA GLY A 77 20.30 -19.24 -8.04
C GLY A 77 20.13 -18.57 -6.68
N HIS A 78 19.51 -17.39 -6.63
CA HIS A 78 19.27 -16.68 -5.39
C HIS A 78 18.51 -17.53 -4.36
N GLU A 79 19.13 -17.71 -3.19
CA GLU A 79 18.49 -18.33 -2.03
C GLU A 79 17.99 -17.25 -1.07
N ARG A 80 16.76 -17.43 -0.58
CA ARG A 80 16.19 -16.55 0.44
C ARG A 80 16.99 -16.68 1.75
N PRO A 81 17.35 -15.57 2.41
CA PRO A 81 18.10 -15.63 3.67
C PRO A 81 17.33 -16.38 4.76
N ALA A 82 17.95 -17.38 5.38
CA ALA A 82 17.33 -18.20 6.43
C ALA A 82 17.53 -17.65 7.86
N GLY A 83 18.26 -16.54 8.02
CA GLY A 83 18.57 -16.00 9.34
C GLY A 83 19.34 -14.68 9.30
N GLY A 84 19.71 -14.19 10.47
CA GLY A 84 20.41 -12.90 10.63
C GLY A 84 19.49 -11.68 10.65
N TYR A 85 18.18 -11.89 10.90
CA TYR A 85 17.19 -10.81 10.94
C TYR A 85 17.53 -9.78 12.00
N ARG A 86 17.29 -8.52 11.65
CA ARG A 86 17.49 -7.37 12.54
C ARG A 86 16.14 -6.73 12.83
N PRO A 87 15.98 -6.06 13.98
CA PRO A 87 14.78 -5.29 14.24
C PRO A 87 14.61 -4.21 13.16
N ILE A 88 13.41 -4.13 12.58
CA ILE A 88 13.09 -3.21 11.48
C ILE A 88 12.31 -2.02 12.03
N HIS A 89 12.80 -0.82 11.77
CA HIS A 89 12.13 0.43 12.13
C HIS A 89 10.94 0.69 11.20
N MET A 90 9.78 0.99 11.78
CA MET A 90 8.55 1.26 11.06
C MET A 90 7.83 2.51 11.55
N PRO A 91 7.29 3.34 10.65
CA PRO A 91 6.41 4.44 11.03
C PRO A 91 5.05 3.90 11.48
N ARG A 92 4.47 4.54 12.51
CA ARG A 92 3.10 4.29 12.95
C ARG A 92 2.10 4.98 12.01
N ASN A 93 0.91 4.43 11.96
CA ASN A 93 -0.22 5.09 11.31
C ASN A 93 -0.62 6.36 12.09
N THR A 94 -0.96 7.42 11.37
CA THR A 94 -1.45 8.67 11.96
C THR A 94 -2.78 9.08 11.35
N GLY A 95 -3.75 9.40 12.21
CA GLY A 95 -5.04 9.95 11.81
C GLY A 95 -4.99 11.43 11.40
N THR A 96 -3.86 12.11 11.62
CA THR A 96 -3.73 13.55 11.38
C THR A 96 -4.05 13.93 9.94
N GLY A 97 -3.68 13.09 8.96
CA GLY A 97 -4.00 13.34 7.55
C GLY A 97 -5.50 13.47 7.28
N VAL A 98 -6.32 12.62 7.91
CA VAL A 98 -7.79 12.65 7.79
C VAL A 98 -8.37 13.88 8.48
N ILE A 99 -7.84 14.25 9.65
CA ILE A 99 -8.28 15.42 10.40
C ILE A 99 -7.97 16.71 9.62
N LEU A 100 -6.75 16.86 9.08
CA LEU A 100 -6.35 18.03 8.30
C LEU A 100 -7.16 18.15 7.01
N SER A 101 -7.42 17.05 6.32
CA SER A 101 -8.26 17.07 5.11
C SER A 101 -9.71 17.41 5.42
N GLY A 102 -10.27 16.93 6.53
CA GLY A 102 -11.59 17.34 7.01
C GLY A 102 -11.67 18.84 7.34
N LEU A 103 -10.67 19.38 8.03
CA LEU A 103 -10.60 20.81 8.34
C LEU A 103 -10.43 21.67 7.08
N ALA A 104 -9.61 21.23 6.13
CA ALA A 104 -9.43 21.91 4.85
C ALA A 104 -10.71 21.91 4.01
N LEU A 105 -11.49 20.82 4.04
CA LEU A 105 -12.79 20.74 3.39
C LEU A 105 -13.79 21.75 3.99
N VAL A 106 -13.87 21.84 5.33
CA VAL A 106 -14.73 22.81 6.02
C VAL A 106 -14.30 24.25 5.71
N LEU A 107 -12.99 24.52 5.68
CA LEU A 107 -12.45 25.83 5.29
C LEU A 107 -12.83 26.21 3.86
N GLY A 108 -12.62 25.30 2.91
CA GLY A 108 -12.98 25.52 1.50
C GLY A 108 -14.47 25.78 1.33
N PHE A 109 -15.32 24.99 2.00
CA PHE A 109 -16.76 25.20 2.00
C PHE A 109 -17.16 26.57 2.59
N ALA A 110 -16.58 26.94 3.73
CA ALA A 110 -16.87 28.22 4.39
C ALA A 110 -16.49 29.43 3.51
N MET A 111 -15.36 29.34 2.80
CA MET A 111 -14.89 30.38 1.88
C MET A 111 -15.81 30.56 0.67
N VAL A 112 -16.32 29.46 0.09
CA VAL A 112 -17.24 29.51 -1.07
C VAL A 112 -18.57 30.18 -0.71
N TRP A 113 -19.08 29.92 0.49
CA TRP A 113 -20.39 30.42 0.95
C TRP A 113 -20.30 31.71 1.77
N TYR A 114 -19.15 32.39 1.79
CA TYR A 114 -18.92 33.64 2.54
C TYR A 114 -19.21 33.52 4.06
N ILE A 115 -19.02 32.33 4.65
CA ILE A 115 -19.21 32.08 6.09
C ILE A 115 -17.92 32.41 6.83
N TRP A 116 -17.66 33.70 7.04
CA TRP A 116 -16.37 34.19 7.54
C TRP A 116 -15.97 33.66 8.92
N TRP A 117 -16.91 33.53 9.86
CA TRP A 117 -16.61 33.01 11.20
C TRP A 117 -16.11 31.56 11.15
N LEU A 118 -16.72 30.73 10.29
CA LEU A 118 -16.34 29.33 10.12
C LEU A 118 -15.01 29.21 9.37
N ALA A 119 -14.75 30.09 8.40
CA ALA A 119 -13.48 30.15 7.69
C ALA A 119 -12.33 30.49 8.66
N VAL A 120 -12.49 31.51 9.51
CA VAL A 120 -11.47 31.86 10.51
C VAL A 120 -11.27 30.71 11.51
N LEU A 121 -12.35 30.11 12.02
CA LEU A 121 -12.27 29.00 12.98
C LEU A 121 -11.56 27.78 12.40
N SER A 122 -11.94 27.36 11.19
CA SER A 122 -11.33 26.20 10.52
C SER A 122 -9.87 26.45 10.15
N PHE A 123 -9.51 27.67 9.75
CA PHE A 123 -8.12 28.04 9.49
C PHE A 123 -7.26 27.97 10.77
N VAL A 124 -7.74 28.55 11.87
CA VAL A 124 -7.04 28.47 13.17
C VAL A 124 -6.91 27.03 13.64
N ALA A 125 -7.98 26.22 13.52
CA ALA A 125 -7.94 24.80 13.87
C ALA A 125 -6.93 24.02 13.03
N LEU A 126 -6.84 24.30 11.72
CA LEU A 126 -5.89 23.66 10.81
C LEU A 126 -4.44 23.96 11.20
N ILE A 127 -4.14 25.22 11.53
CA ILE A 127 -2.81 25.62 12.03
C ILE A 127 -2.52 24.95 13.38
N ALA A 128 -3.47 24.96 14.32
CA ALA A 128 -3.30 24.36 15.64
C ALA A 128 -3.02 22.86 15.57
N VAL A 129 -3.76 22.11 14.75
CA VAL A 129 -3.55 20.66 14.56
C VAL A 129 -2.21 20.38 13.89
N THR A 130 -1.80 21.19 12.90
CA THR A 130 -0.50 21.03 12.23
C THR A 130 0.66 21.26 13.18
N ILE A 131 0.59 22.32 13.99
CA ILE A 131 1.61 22.61 15.01
C ILE A 131 1.61 21.49 16.07
N GLY A 132 0.45 21.10 16.59
CA GLY A 132 0.35 20.03 17.59
C GLY A 132 0.92 18.71 17.10
N HIS A 133 0.63 18.32 15.85
CA HIS A 133 1.18 17.10 15.27
C HIS A 133 2.69 17.19 15.04
N THR A 134 3.24 18.39 14.80
CA THR A 134 4.69 18.58 14.67
C THR A 134 5.44 18.16 15.94
N PHE A 135 4.83 18.36 17.11
CA PHE A 135 5.37 17.94 18.41
C PHE A 135 5.07 16.48 18.79
N ASP A 136 4.46 15.69 17.91
CA ASP A 136 4.30 14.27 18.13
C ASP A 136 5.63 13.54 17.88
N TYR A 137 6.28 13.09 18.96
CA TYR A 137 7.57 12.40 18.91
C TYR A 137 7.44 10.87 18.89
N ASN A 138 6.24 10.31 19.09
CA ASN A 138 6.04 8.85 19.16
C ASN A 138 5.53 8.31 17.82
N ARG A 139 6.32 8.51 16.77
CA ARG A 139 5.92 8.21 15.38
C ARG A 139 6.37 6.86 14.88
N ASP A 140 7.21 6.17 15.62
CA ASP A 140 7.88 4.98 15.18
C ASP A 140 7.77 3.83 16.18
N TYR A 141 7.96 2.63 15.66
CA TYR A 141 8.08 1.41 16.43
C TYR A 141 9.08 0.49 15.72
N TYR A 142 9.57 -0.52 16.43
CA TYR A 142 10.42 -1.55 15.86
C TYR A 142 9.64 -2.86 15.81
N ILE A 143 9.66 -3.50 14.65
CA ILE A 143 9.26 -4.91 14.53
C ILE A 143 10.46 -5.73 15.00
N PRO A 144 10.32 -6.57 16.03
CA PRO A 144 11.43 -7.32 16.59
C PRO A 144 11.88 -8.45 15.64
N ALA A 145 13.14 -8.87 15.76
CA ALA A 145 13.77 -9.77 14.80
C ALA A 145 13.18 -11.19 14.79
N ASP A 146 12.60 -11.61 15.91
CA ASP A 146 11.84 -12.85 16.08
C ASP A 146 10.54 -12.85 15.27
N GLU A 147 9.76 -11.77 15.33
CA GLU A 147 8.54 -11.63 14.51
C GLU A 147 8.85 -11.67 13.01
N VAL A 148 9.93 -10.99 12.58
CA VAL A 148 10.41 -11.04 11.19
C VAL A 148 10.81 -12.47 10.81
N ALA A 149 11.54 -13.18 11.68
CA ALA A 149 11.96 -14.55 11.42
C ALA A 149 10.78 -15.51 11.27
N GLU A 150 9.74 -15.35 12.09
CA GLU A 150 8.51 -16.15 12.00
C GLU A 150 7.74 -15.90 10.71
N ALA A 151 7.58 -14.63 10.32
CA ALA A 151 6.91 -14.25 9.07
C ALA A 151 7.64 -14.81 7.83
N GLU A 152 8.97 -14.69 7.78
CA GLU A 152 9.77 -15.22 6.67
C GLU A 152 9.74 -16.76 6.62
N ARG A 153 9.81 -17.44 7.77
CA ARG A 153 9.66 -18.91 7.83
C ARG A 153 8.28 -19.35 7.33
N ALA A 154 7.21 -18.64 7.71
CA ALA A 154 5.87 -18.94 7.24
C ALA A 154 5.74 -18.76 5.72
N SER A 155 6.37 -17.72 5.16
CA SER A 155 6.42 -17.52 3.71
C SER A 155 7.21 -18.62 2.99
N LEU A 156 8.37 -19.02 3.53
CA LEU A 156 9.16 -20.12 2.98
C LEU A 156 8.40 -21.44 3.00
N ALA A 157 7.69 -21.73 4.08
CA ALA A 157 6.86 -22.92 4.19
C ALA A 157 5.69 -22.91 3.18
N ALA A 158 5.10 -21.75 2.89
CA ALA A 158 4.05 -21.62 1.89
C ALA A 158 4.55 -21.76 0.45
N ALA A 159 5.79 -21.33 0.16
CA ALA A 159 6.39 -21.42 -1.17
C ALA A 159 7.02 -22.80 -1.48
N GLY A 160 7.35 -23.59 -0.43
CA GLY A 160 7.89 -24.94 -0.56
C GLY A 160 6.85 -26.07 -0.52
N ALA A 161 5.56 -25.74 -0.40
CA ALA A 161 4.43 -26.66 -0.45
C ALA A 161 3.81 -26.69 -1.85
#